data_AF-A0A139RLY6-F1
#
_entry.id   AF-A0A139RLY6-F1
#
_cell.length_a   1.000
_cell.length_b   1.000
_cell.length_c   1.000
_cell.angle_alpha   90.00
_cell.angle_beta   90.00
_cell.angle_gamma   90.00
#
_symmetry.space_group_name_H-M   'P 1'
#
loop_
_entity.id
_entity.type
_entity.pdbx_description
1 polymer ?
#
loop_
_entity_poly.entity_id
_entity_poly.type
_entity_poly.pdbx_seq_one_letter_code
_entity_poly.pdbx_strand_id
1 'polypeptide(L)'
;MKVEVIDKGEEESKEVAGLYITQKPKTDYLVGDQLDLAEGRFGVLYDDETEESHAFTDQGVEITGYDAQKTGRQTLTLHYKGHTAEFDVLVSPKAAVNDEYLKQEITAAQGRQSTLAYTFSSEDKQAALVEKLNAAKAVAENHNASQEEVNRALNELKQAGTDLDGNQRYQTAREELEALLESVREKDPKADLIEQAETLLASEMPTPQAFAEMKEKLNKKLAPAEESHHVGSMDPNEVAPTVEALPELVVETETTAFERQERPNAELLKGQRRVVQAGVEGQVRHFIEVDAQGKRTLRSTEVVKEAISEITEVGTKVLSSNQPAEGVKDLVLETPKLEVEEDTVAFERQERPNAELLKGQRRVVQAGVEGQVRRFVEVDAQGKRTLRSTEVLKEVLPEITEVGTKEEQITQTMEQTPLAVSAKGEEASKELPNTGATRDASLVALGLLGVMSSYGLLARKKRED
;
A
#
# COMPACT_ATOMS: atom_id res chain seq x y z
N MET A 1 -34.96 -48.42 70.24
CA MET A 1 -35.57 -47.95 68.99
C MET A 1 -34.61 -48.29 67.86
N LYS A 2 -35.04 -49.14 66.93
CA LYS A 2 -34.39 -49.29 65.63
C LYS A 2 -34.82 -48.09 64.79
N VAL A 3 -33.86 -47.37 64.20
CA VAL A 3 -34.13 -46.37 63.16
C VAL A 3 -33.44 -46.90 61.92
N GLU A 4 -34.25 -47.32 60.96
CA GLU A 4 -33.80 -47.76 59.64
C GLU A 4 -33.26 -46.55 58.88
N VAL A 5 -32.05 -46.71 58.33
CA VAL A 5 -31.50 -45.81 57.31
C VAL A 5 -32.15 -46.25 56.01
N ILE A 6 -32.99 -45.39 55.44
CA ILE A 6 -33.54 -45.57 54.10
C ILE A 6 -32.37 -45.36 53.14
N ASP A 7 -32.02 -46.43 52.43
CA ASP A 7 -30.97 -46.42 51.43
C ASP A 7 -31.32 -45.45 50.29
N LYS A 8 -30.28 -44.75 49.86
CA LYS A 8 -30.26 -43.69 48.87
C LYS A 8 -30.57 -44.33 47.51
N GLY A 9 -31.63 -43.87 46.84
CA GLY A 9 -32.02 -44.38 45.51
C GLY A 9 -30.84 -44.38 44.54
N GLU A 10 -30.61 -45.53 43.92
CA GLU A 10 -29.76 -45.73 42.75
C GLU A 10 -30.17 -44.74 41.64
N GLU A 11 -29.22 -43.91 41.19
CA GLU A 11 -29.34 -43.26 39.88
C GLU A 11 -29.31 -44.38 38.83
N GLU A 12 -30.46 -44.70 38.23
CA GLU A 12 -30.51 -45.56 37.05
C GLU A 12 -29.53 -45.02 36.00
N SER A 13 -28.59 -45.87 35.58
CA SER A 13 -27.62 -45.54 34.55
C SER A 13 -28.31 -45.41 33.21
N LYS A 14 -28.58 -44.17 32.77
CA LYS A 14 -29.13 -43.90 31.44
C LYS A 14 -28.07 -44.14 30.36
N GLU A 15 -28.43 -44.90 29.32
CA GLU A 15 -27.54 -45.19 28.20
C GLU A 15 -27.82 -44.23 27.03
N VAL A 16 -26.77 -43.80 26.33
CA VAL A 16 -26.92 -42.93 25.16
C VAL A 16 -27.53 -43.75 24.02
N ALA A 17 -28.69 -43.33 23.53
CA ALA A 17 -29.39 -43.93 22.40
C ALA A 17 -28.98 -43.30 21.05
N GLY A 18 -28.60 -42.02 21.05
CA GLY A 18 -28.13 -41.36 19.82
C GLY A 18 -27.69 -39.91 20.00
N LEU A 19 -27.08 -39.37 18.94
CA LEU A 19 -26.69 -37.97 18.85
C LEU A 19 -27.39 -37.31 17.66
N TYR A 20 -27.77 -36.04 17.81
CA TYR A 20 -28.31 -35.26 16.71
C TYR A 20 -27.88 -33.80 16.83
N ILE A 21 -27.67 -33.12 15.71
CA ILE A 21 -27.17 -31.75 15.69
C ILE A 21 -28.35 -30.78 15.83
N THR A 22 -28.35 -30.00 16.90
CA THR A 22 -29.40 -29.00 17.20
C THR A 22 -29.08 -27.65 16.58
N GLN A 23 -27.81 -27.25 16.57
CA GLN A 23 -27.33 -26.03 15.93
C GLN A 23 -26.01 -26.31 15.22
N LYS A 24 -25.96 -26.05 13.92
CA LYS A 24 -24.71 -26.16 13.17
C LYS A 24 -23.76 -25.00 13.55
N PRO A 25 -22.45 -25.25 13.66
CA PRO A 25 -21.46 -24.18 13.78
C PRO A 25 -21.31 -23.43 12.44
N LYS A 26 -20.29 -22.58 12.30
CA LYS A 26 -19.94 -21.98 11.00
C LYS A 26 -19.74 -23.09 9.96
N THR A 27 -20.46 -22.99 8.84
CA THR A 27 -20.43 -23.99 7.76
C THR A 27 -19.69 -23.54 6.51
N ASP A 28 -19.43 -22.25 6.36
CA ASP A 28 -18.85 -21.68 5.14
C ASP A 28 -17.44 -21.16 5.42
N TYR A 29 -16.46 -21.71 4.70
CA TYR A 29 -15.04 -21.45 4.89
C TYR A 29 -14.38 -21.11 3.55
N LEU A 30 -13.29 -20.36 3.61
CA LEU A 30 -12.33 -20.25 2.51
C LEU A 30 -11.17 -21.24 2.72
N VAL A 31 -10.48 -21.58 1.63
CA VAL A 31 -9.26 -22.42 1.71
C VAL A 31 -8.26 -21.82 2.71
N GLY A 32 -7.82 -22.64 3.66
CA GLY A 32 -6.89 -22.27 4.72
C GLY A 32 -7.53 -21.67 5.98
N ASP A 33 -8.84 -21.45 6.01
CA ASP A 33 -9.53 -21.02 7.23
C ASP A 33 -9.41 -22.09 8.33
N GLN A 34 -9.41 -21.65 9.59
CA GLN A 34 -9.49 -22.56 10.73
C GLN A 34 -10.95 -22.93 11.01
N LEU A 35 -11.17 -24.20 11.39
CA LEU A 35 -12.47 -24.71 11.79
C LEU A 35 -12.96 -23.98 13.05
N ASP A 36 -14.15 -23.38 12.95
CA ASP A 36 -14.78 -22.69 14.07
C ASP A 36 -16.03 -23.45 14.52
N LEU A 37 -16.00 -23.93 15.76
CA LEU A 37 -17.04 -24.77 16.37
C LEU A 37 -17.83 -24.04 17.46
N ALA A 38 -17.56 -22.75 17.73
CA ALA A 38 -18.03 -22.07 18.94
C ALA A 38 -19.57 -22.06 19.08
N GLU A 39 -20.28 -21.90 17.97
CA GLU A 39 -21.75 -21.83 17.92
C GLU A 39 -22.42 -23.21 17.76
N GLY A 40 -21.65 -24.29 17.59
CA GLY A 40 -22.20 -25.63 17.37
C GLY A 40 -22.83 -26.22 18.64
N ARG A 41 -24.04 -26.77 18.51
CA ARG A 41 -24.76 -27.49 19.57
C ARG A 41 -25.31 -28.82 19.07
N PHE A 42 -25.26 -29.83 19.93
CA PHE A 42 -25.86 -31.15 19.65
C PHE A 42 -26.66 -31.63 20.87
N GLY A 43 -27.69 -32.42 20.59
CA GLY A 43 -28.48 -33.14 21.57
C GLY A 43 -27.99 -34.57 21.73
N VAL A 44 -27.98 -35.06 22.96
CA VAL A 44 -27.78 -36.47 23.34
C VAL A 44 -29.15 -37.01 23.74
N LEU A 45 -29.64 -38.01 22.99
CA LEU A 45 -30.86 -38.72 23.32
C LEU A 45 -30.50 -39.96 24.13
N TYR A 46 -31.16 -40.16 25.27
CA TYR A 46 -31.00 -41.33 26.13
C TYR A 46 -32.13 -42.35 25.90
N ASP A 47 -31.91 -43.58 26.37
CA ASP A 47 -32.86 -44.70 26.29
C ASP A 47 -34.17 -44.46 27.05
N ASP A 48 -34.14 -43.60 28.06
CA ASP A 48 -35.31 -43.15 28.83
C ASP A 48 -36.06 -41.97 28.19
N GLU A 49 -35.78 -41.67 26.92
CA GLU A 49 -36.35 -40.57 26.13
C GLU A 49 -35.98 -39.17 26.65
N THR A 50 -35.06 -39.05 27.60
CA THR A 50 -34.54 -37.74 28.02
C THR A 50 -33.47 -37.21 27.07
N GLU A 51 -33.34 -35.89 27.00
CA GLU A 51 -32.41 -35.21 26.10
C GLU A 51 -31.54 -34.20 26.86
N GLU A 52 -30.24 -34.19 26.54
CA GLU A 52 -29.27 -33.20 27.05
C GLU A 52 -28.62 -32.43 25.90
N SER A 53 -28.40 -31.13 26.07
CA SER A 53 -27.77 -30.28 25.07
C SER A 53 -26.32 -29.97 25.44
N HIS A 54 -25.42 -30.11 24.46
CA HIS A 54 -23.98 -29.94 24.61
C HIS A 54 -23.41 -29.02 23.53
N ALA A 55 -22.28 -28.38 23.82
CA ALA A 55 -21.52 -27.61 22.85
C ALA A 55 -20.48 -28.46 22.12
N PHE A 56 -20.18 -28.11 20.87
CA PHE A 56 -19.15 -28.82 20.09
C PHE A 56 -17.74 -28.66 20.70
N THR A 57 -17.56 -27.68 21.58
CA THR A 57 -16.32 -27.39 22.31
C THR A 57 -16.25 -28.04 23.69
N ASP A 58 -17.27 -28.81 24.08
CA ASP A 58 -17.30 -29.49 25.38
C ASP A 58 -16.21 -30.57 25.46
N GLN A 59 -15.75 -30.86 26.69
CA GLN A 59 -14.76 -31.91 26.90
C GLN A 59 -15.29 -33.27 26.47
N GLY A 60 -14.46 -34.02 25.73
CA GLY A 60 -14.82 -35.34 25.20
C GLY A 60 -15.58 -35.32 23.88
N VAL A 61 -15.81 -34.15 23.29
CA VAL A 61 -16.29 -34.00 21.91
C VAL A 61 -15.09 -33.97 20.96
N GLU A 62 -15.11 -34.83 19.95
CA GLU A 62 -14.11 -34.84 18.88
C GLU A 62 -14.79 -34.61 17.53
N ILE A 63 -14.30 -33.66 16.73
CA ILE A 63 -14.76 -33.42 15.37
C ILE A 63 -13.66 -33.83 14.40
N THR A 64 -14.02 -34.68 13.43
CA THR A 64 -13.10 -35.19 12.39
C THR A 64 -13.63 -34.90 11.00
N GLY A 65 -12.77 -34.97 9.97
CA GLY A 65 -13.18 -34.86 8.56
C GLY A 65 -13.00 -33.48 7.92
N TYR A 66 -12.49 -32.48 8.65
CA TYR A 66 -12.18 -31.15 8.09
C TYR A 66 -10.76 -31.08 7.52
N ASP A 67 -10.63 -30.61 6.28
CA ASP A 67 -9.38 -30.31 5.59
C ASP A 67 -9.44 -28.89 5.00
N ALA A 68 -8.74 -27.95 5.64
CA ALA A 68 -8.73 -26.56 5.20
C ALA A 68 -8.16 -26.35 3.78
N GLN A 69 -7.39 -27.30 3.23
CA GLN A 69 -6.76 -27.18 1.91
C GLN A 69 -7.61 -27.77 0.78
N LYS A 70 -8.66 -28.53 1.10
CA LYS A 70 -9.49 -29.20 0.11
C LYS A 70 -10.77 -28.43 -0.15
N THR A 71 -10.91 -27.87 -1.35
CA THR A 71 -12.15 -27.19 -1.74
C THR A 71 -13.31 -28.17 -1.91
N GLY A 72 -14.54 -27.65 -1.76
CA GLY A 72 -15.79 -28.37 -1.92
C GLY A 72 -16.49 -28.66 -0.59
N ARG A 73 -17.60 -29.41 -0.71
CA ARG A 73 -18.38 -29.87 0.45
C ARG A 73 -17.60 -30.97 1.18
N GLN A 74 -17.48 -30.83 2.49
CA GLN A 74 -16.84 -31.80 3.37
C GLN A 74 -17.80 -32.22 4.46
N THR A 75 -17.88 -33.52 4.70
CA THR A 75 -18.69 -34.11 5.76
C THR A 75 -17.83 -34.32 6.99
N LEU A 76 -18.19 -33.65 8.08
CA LEU A 76 -17.53 -33.74 9.37
C LEU A 76 -18.31 -34.67 10.27
N THR A 77 -17.59 -35.48 11.04
CA THR A 77 -18.15 -36.42 12.01
C THR A 77 -17.85 -35.95 13.42
N LEU A 78 -18.91 -35.69 14.18
CA LEU A 78 -18.90 -35.47 15.62
C LEU A 78 -18.89 -36.81 16.33
N HIS A 79 -17.96 -37.01 17.26
CA HIS A 79 -17.86 -38.18 18.12
C HIS A 79 -18.08 -37.76 19.58
N TYR A 80 -18.99 -38.44 20.27
CA TYR A 80 -19.26 -38.22 21.69
C TYR A 80 -19.81 -39.49 22.34
N LYS A 81 -19.23 -39.91 23.48
CA LYS A 81 -19.63 -41.11 24.25
C LYS A 81 -19.85 -42.37 23.36
N GLY A 82 -18.97 -42.59 22.37
CA GLY A 82 -19.03 -43.74 21.46
C GLY A 82 -20.08 -43.67 20.34
N HIS A 83 -20.80 -42.55 20.23
CA HIS A 83 -21.81 -42.30 19.20
C HIS A 83 -21.34 -41.18 18.27
N THR A 84 -21.94 -41.13 17.07
CA THR A 84 -21.56 -40.17 16.03
C THR A 84 -22.74 -39.42 15.44
N ALA A 85 -22.50 -38.17 15.06
CA ALA A 85 -23.41 -37.37 14.22
C ALA A 85 -22.63 -36.68 13.11
N GLU A 86 -23.26 -36.44 11.96
CA GLU A 86 -22.60 -35.85 10.79
C GLU A 86 -23.20 -34.50 10.41
N PHE A 87 -22.34 -33.59 9.95
CA PHE A 87 -22.75 -32.34 9.31
C PHE A 87 -21.80 -31.96 8.21
N ASP A 88 -22.29 -31.16 7.27
CA ASP A 88 -21.48 -30.68 6.16
C ASP A 88 -21.04 -29.23 6.36
N VAL A 89 -19.81 -28.98 5.89
CA VAL A 89 -19.25 -27.64 5.70
C VAL A 89 -18.83 -27.48 4.23
N LEU A 90 -18.71 -26.25 3.77
CA LEU A 90 -18.28 -25.87 2.43
C LEU A 90 -16.98 -25.08 2.52
N VAL A 91 -15.92 -25.60 1.90
CA VAL A 91 -14.65 -24.87 1.72
C VAL A 91 -14.60 -24.33 0.30
N SER A 92 -14.72 -23.02 0.15
CA SER A 92 -14.67 -22.32 -1.14
C SER A 92 -13.26 -21.86 -1.48
N PRO A 93 -12.87 -21.84 -2.77
CA PRO A 93 -11.60 -21.25 -3.17
C PRO A 93 -11.58 -19.75 -2.83
N LYS A 94 -10.38 -19.21 -2.56
CA LYS A 94 -10.18 -17.76 -2.46
C LYS A 94 -10.39 -17.12 -3.84
N ALA A 95 -10.84 -15.85 -3.85
CA ALA A 95 -10.92 -15.08 -5.07
C ALA A 95 -9.53 -14.95 -5.72
N ALA A 96 -9.47 -15.00 -7.04
CA ALA A 96 -8.23 -14.75 -7.77
C ALA A 96 -7.76 -13.31 -7.51
N VAL A 97 -6.49 -13.17 -7.14
CA VAL A 97 -5.86 -11.87 -6.87
C VAL A 97 -5.29 -11.31 -8.17
N ASN A 98 -5.51 -10.02 -8.42
CA ASN A 98 -4.88 -9.32 -9.53
C ASN A 98 -3.51 -8.79 -9.09
N ASP A 99 -2.45 -9.51 -9.46
CA ASP A 99 -1.06 -9.22 -9.12
C ASP A 99 -0.20 -8.73 -10.30
N GLU A 100 -0.80 -8.54 -11.48
CA GLU A 100 -0.06 -8.24 -12.71
C GLU A 100 0.71 -6.91 -12.60
N TYR A 101 0.05 -5.87 -12.07
CA TYR A 101 0.69 -4.57 -11.86
C TYR A 101 1.83 -4.62 -10.83
N LEU A 102 1.72 -5.48 -9.81
CA LEU A 102 2.78 -5.68 -8.82
C LEU A 102 4.02 -6.32 -9.49
N LYS A 103 3.82 -7.34 -10.33
CA LYS A 103 4.90 -7.99 -11.09
C LYS A 103 5.60 -7.03 -12.05
N GLN A 104 4.83 -6.18 -12.74
CA GLN A 104 5.39 -5.13 -13.59
C GLN A 104 6.24 -4.14 -12.79
N GLU A 105 5.74 -3.67 -11.63
CA GLU A 105 6.48 -2.73 -10.79
C GLU A 105 7.74 -3.35 -10.17
N ILE A 106 7.71 -4.63 -9.76
CA ILE A 106 8.90 -5.36 -9.31
C ILE A 106 9.98 -5.34 -10.39
N THR A 107 9.60 -5.62 -11.64
CA THR A 107 10.52 -5.60 -12.79
C THR A 107 11.07 -4.19 -13.02
N ALA A 108 10.21 -3.17 -12.98
CA ALA A 108 10.62 -1.77 -13.12
C ALA A 108 11.60 -1.35 -12.01
N ALA A 109 11.31 -1.70 -10.75
CA ALA A 109 12.16 -1.40 -9.60
C ALA A 109 13.52 -2.10 -9.67
N GLN A 110 13.58 -3.34 -10.15
CA GLN A 110 14.86 -4.01 -10.43
C GLN A 110 15.67 -3.25 -11.50
N GLY A 111 15.02 -2.80 -12.57
CA GLY A 111 15.66 -1.96 -13.59
C GLY A 111 16.19 -0.64 -13.03
N ARG A 112 15.46 -0.01 -12.10
CA ARG A 112 15.89 1.25 -11.45
C ARG A 112 17.20 1.11 -10.67
N GLN A 113 17.54 -0.07 -10.15
CA GLN A 113 18.80 -0.27 -9.42
C GLN A 113 20.06 -0.02 -10.28
N SER A 114 19.92 -0.11 -11.60
CA SER A 114 21.00 0.17 -12.56
C SER A 114 20.97 1.60 -13.11
N THR A 115 20.29 2.54 -12.43
CA THR A 115 20.17 3.93 -12.89
C THR A 115 20.93 4.91 -12.00
N LEU A 116 21.22 6.10 -12.52
CA LEU A 116 21.79 7.20 -11.74
C LEU A 116 20.87 7.61 -10.57
N ALA A 117 19.54 7.57 -10.79
CA ALA A 117 18.55 7.88 -9.77
C ALA A 117 18.71 6.99 -8.53
N TYR A 118 19.08 5.72 -8.70
CA TYR A 118 19.40 4.84 -7.59
C TYR A 118 20.83 5.03 -7.10
N THR A 119 21.82 4.97 -7.99
CA THR A 119 23.25 4.95 -7.65
C THR A 119 23.70 6.18 -6.88
N PHE A 120 23.17 7.36 -7.19
CA PHE A 120 23.48 8.62 -6.49
C PHE A 120 22.54 8.93 -5.32
N SER A 121 21.52 8.11 -5.09
CA SER A 121 20.57 8.32 -4.00
C SER A 121 21.24 8.15 -2.64
N SER A 122 20.63 8.69 -1.58
CA SER A 122 21.08 8.41 -0.21
C SER A 122 21.00 6.91 0.12
N GLU A 123 21.89 6.45 1.01
CA GLU A 123 21.93 5.05 1.43
C GLU A 123 20.57 4.60 2.01
N ASP A 124 19.92 5.46 2.80
CA ASP A 124 18.59 5.17 3.37
C ASP A 124 17.52 4.96 2.28
N LYS A 125 17.55 5.77 1.20
CA LYS A 125 16.59 5.65 0.10
C LYS A 125 16.87 4.42 -0.78
N GLN A 126 18.15 4.10 -1.00
CA GLN A 126 18.54 2.84 -1.66
C GLN A 126 18.07 1.63 -0.86
N ALA A 127 18.33 1.63 0.45
CA ALA A 127 17.91 0.56 1.36
C ALA A 127 16.39 0.41 1.40
N ALA A 128 15.65 1.52 1.46
CA ALA A 128 14.18 1.50 1.42
C ALA A 128 13.65 0.87 0.13
N LEU A 129 14.21 1.19 -1.04
CA LEU A 129 13.80 0.54 -2.30
C LEU A 129 14.05 -0.97 -2.27
N VAL A 130 15.21 -1.40 -1.77
CA VAL A 130 15.56 -2.82 -1.66
C VAL A 130 14.62 -3.56 -0.71
N GLU A 131 14.32 -2.96 0.45
CA GLU A 131 13.36 -3.50 1.42
C GLU A 131 11.98 -3.68 0.78
N LYS A 132 11.44 -2.63 0.14
CA LYS A 132 10.13 -2.67 -0.49
C LYS A 132 10.08 -3.62 -1.68
N LEU A 133 11.17 -3.74 -2.44
CA LEU A 133 11.28 -4.69 -3.54
C LEU A 133 11.22 -6.14 -3.04
N ASN A 134 11.91 -6.44 -1.94
CA ASN A 134 11.89 -7.78 -1.34
C ASN A 134 10.52 -8.10 -0.74
N ALA A 135 9.89 -7.14 -0.06
CA ALA A 135 8.53 -7.30 0.45
C ALA A 135 7.52 -7.55 -0.68
N ALA A 136 7.61 -6.80 -1.79
CA ALA A 136 6.78 -6.98 -2.96
C ALA A 136 6.95 -8.37 -3.60
N LYS A 137 8.18 -8.87 -3.70
CA LYS A 137 8.45 -10.24 -4.19
C LYS A 137 7.83 -11.30 -3.29
N ALA A 138 7.98 -11.17 -1.97
CA ALA A 138 7.37 -12.09 -1.01
C ALA A 138 5.83 -12.13 -1.13
N VAL A 139 5.19 -10.98 -1.35
CA VAL A 139 3.75 -10.91 -1.59
C VAL A 139 3.38 -11.57 -2.93
N ALA A 140 4.13 -11.31 -4.00
CA ALA A 140 3.87 -11.89 -5.33
C ALA A 140 4.06 -13.41 -5.39
N GLU A 141 4.90 -13.99 -4.52
CA GLU A 141 5.12 -15.43 -4.41
C GLU A 141 4.12 -16.12 -3.44
N ASN A 142 3.38 -15.36 -2.64
CA ASN A 142 2.43 -15.90 -1.67
C ASN A 142 1.06 -16.18 -2.31
N HIS A 143 0.77 -17.47 -2.55
CA HIS A 143 -0.54 -17.92 -3.06
C HIS A 143 -1.74 -17.63 -2.14
N ASN A 144 -1.49 -17.26 -0.89
CA ASN A 144 -2.52 -16.87 0.09
C ASN A 144 -2.65 -15.37 0.28
N ALA A 145 -1.87 -14.55 -0.44
CA ALA A 145 -1.91 -13.10 -0.31
C ALA A 145 -3.31 -12.57 -0.61
N SER A 146 -3.73 -11.52 0.10
CA SER A 146 -4.97 -10.81 -0.20
C SER A 146 -4.74 -9.73 -1.27
N GLN A 147 -5.83 -9.27 -1.91
CA GLN A 147 -5.74 -8.13 -2.85
C GLN A 147 -5.25 -6.85 -2.16
N GLU A 148 -5.60 -6.66 -0.88
CA GLU A 148 -5.14 -5.52 -0.09
C GLU A 148 -3.62 -5.56 0.13
N GLU A 149 -3.07 -6.75 0.40
CA GLU A 149 -1.63 -6.94 0.54
C GLU A 149 -0.89 -6.65 -0.76
N VAL A 150 -1.42 -7.12 -1.90
CA VAL A 150 -0.88 -6.83 -3.23
C VAL A 150 -0.91 -5.32 -3.53
N ASN A 151 -2.05 -4.66 -3.29
CA ASN A 151 -2.20 -3.22 -3.54
C ASN A 151 -1.26 -2.39 -2.64
N ARG A 152 -1.12 -2.78 -1.37
CA ARG A 152 -0.19 -2.14 -0.44
C ARG A 152 1.26 -2.29 -0.91
N ALA A 153 1.69 -3.52 -1.24
CA ALA A 153 3.04 -3.77 -1.73
C ALA A 153 3.36 -2.99 -3.01
N LEU A 154 2.40 -2.91 -3.93
CA LEU A 154 2.51 -2.11 -5.16
C LEU A 154 2.73 -0.63 -4.85
N ASN A 155 1.90 -0.06 -3.99
CA ASN A 155 1.97 1.36 -3.64
C ASN A 155 3.25 1.70 -2.88
N GLU A 156 3.66 0.86 -1.92
CA GLU A 156 4.91 1.05 -1.18
C GLU A 156 6.13 0.97 -2.09
N LEU A 157 6.17 0.01 -3.02
CA LEU A 157 7.27 -0.13 -3.97
C LEU A 157 7.34 1.06 -4.94
N LYS A 158 6.18 1.53 -5.44
CA LYS A 158 6.11 2.74 -6.27
C LYS A 158 6.64 3.95 -5.52
N GLN A 159 6.20 4.15 -4.27
CA GLN A 159 6.64 5.26 -3.45
C GLN A 159 8.15 5.23 -3.19
N ALA A 160 8.71 4.06 -2.86
CA ALA A 160 10.15 3.92 -2.68
C ALA A 160 10.94 4.27 -3.96
N GLY A 161 10.38 3.96 -5.14
CA GLY A 161 10.95 4.36 -6.42
C GLY A 161 10.90 5.87 -6.66
N THR A 162 9.81 6.55 -6.29
CA THR A 162 9.67 8.02 -6.43
C THR A 162 10.49 8.81 -5.42
N ASP A 163 10.76 8.19 -4.26
CA ASP A 163 11.52 8.77 -3.16
C ASP A 163 13.04 8.83 -3.42
N LEU A 164 13.53 8.19 -4.49
CA LEU A 164 14.93 8.24 -4.88
C LEU A 164 15.34 9.68 -5.22
N ASP A 165 16.34 10.17 -4.49
CA ASP A 165 16.89 11.51 -4.61
C ASP A 165 18.16 11.58 -5.49
N GLY A 166 18.55 10.46 -6.10
CA GLY A 166 19.84 10.37 -6.80
C GLY A 166 19.97 11.24 -8.04
N ASN A 167 18.89 11.53 -8.76
CA ASN A 167 18.95 12.46 -9.89
C ASN A 167 19.35 13.87 -9.44
N GLN A 168 18.73 14.36 -8.36
CA GLN A 168 19.05 15.68 -7.81
C GLN A 168 20.50 15.72 -7.30
N ARG A 169 20.91 14.68 -6.56
CA ARG A 169 22.28 14.56 -6.02
C ARG A 169 23.33 14.48 -7.12
N TYR A 170 23.03 13.76 -8.20
CA TYR A 170 23.90 13.69 -9.38
C TYR A 170 24.07 15.06 -10.03
N GLN A 171 22.97 15.81 -10.24
CA GLN A 171 23.06 17.16 -10.82
C GLN A 171 23.88 18.11 -9.93
N THR A 172 23.63 18.11 -8.61
CA THR A 172 24.43 18.93 -7.68
C THR A 172 25.91 18.55 -7.71
N ALA A 173 26.24 17.25 -7.68
CA ALA A 173 27.63 16.79 -7.77
C ALA A 173 28.29 17.20 -9.10
N ARG A 174 27.51 17.20 -10.19
CA ARG A 174 27.94 17.64 -11.52
C ARG A 174 28.26 19.13 -11.56
N GLU A 175 27.34 19.97 -11.08
CA GLU A 175 27.52 21.43 -11.01
C GLU A 175 28.73 21.81 -10.14
N GLU A 176 28.89 21.17 -8.98
CA GLU A 176 30.05 21.39 -8.11
C GLU A 176 31.37 21.03 -8.79
N LEU A 177 31.40 19.90 -9.51
CA LEU A 177 32.60 19.47 -10.23
C LEU A 177 32.92 20.41 -11.40
N GLU A 178 31.91 20.83 -12.16
CA GLU A 178 32.05 21.81 -13.26
C GLU A 178 32.57 23.17 -12.74
N ALA A 179 32.08 23.64 -11.59
CA ALA A 179 32.54 24.89 -10.98
C ALA A 179 34.02 24.82 -10.52
N LEU A 180 34.44 23.69 -9.93
CA LEU A 180 35.84 23.47 -9.57
C LEU A 180 36.74 23.34 -10.79
N LEU A 181 36.25 22.68 -11.84
CA LEU A 181 36.97 22.54 -13.10
C LEU A 181 37.26 23.89 -13.73
N GLU A 182 36.27 24.80 -13.72
CA GLU A 182 36.45 26.15 -14.25
C GLU A 182 37.50 26.95 -13.43
N SER A 183 37.43 26.86 -12.10
CA SER A 183 38.43 27.47 -11.22
C SER A 183 39.85 26.95 -11.47
N VAL A 184 40.00 25.65 -11.78
CA VAL A 184 41.30 25.05 -12.12
C VAL A 184 41.77 25.53 -13.49
N ARG A 185 40.90 25.64 -14.49
CA ARG A 185 41.26 26.16 -15.81
C ARG A 185 41.76 27.60 -15.75
N GLU A 186 41.17 28.44 -14.91
CA GLU A 186 41.62 29.83 -14.74
C GLU A 186 43.03 29.92 -14.14
N LYS A 187 43.36 29.04 -13.17
CA LYS A 187 44.67 29.05 -12.50
C LYS A 187 45.76 28.28 -13.27
N ASP A 188 45.44 27.13 -13.83
CA ASP A 188 46.36 26.23 -14.53
C ASP A 188 45.67 25.53 -15.72
N PRO A 189 45.58 26.21 -16.89
CA PRO A 189 44.86 25.69 -18.06
C PRO A 189 45.43 24.39 -18.65
N LYS A 190 46.64 23.98 -18.23
CA LYS A 190 47.32 22.78 -18.72
C LYS A 190 47.34 21.65 -17.70
N ALA A 191 46.56 21.75 -16.62
CA ALA A 191 46.50 20.71 -15.61
C ALA A 191 45.91 19.40 -16.20
N ASP A 192 46.66 18.29 -16.08
CA ASP A 192 46.22 16.93 -16.48
C ASP A 192 44.91 16.48 -15.80
N LEU A 193 44.54 17.13 -14.70
CA LEU A 193 43.27 16.88 -13.98
C LEU A 193 42.03 17.38 -14.75
N ILE A 194 42.19 18.33 -15.69
CA ILE A 194 41.07 18.87 -16.46
C ILE A 194 40.48 17.78 -17.35
N GLU A 195 41.33 17.07 -18.11
CA GLU A 195 40.90 15.98 -19.00
C GLU A 195 40.25 14.81 -18.23
N GLN A 196 40.76 14.49 -17.04
CA GLN A 196 40.18 13.47 -16.18
C GLN A 196 38.77 13.85 -15.70
N ALA A 197 38.56 15.10 -15.29
CA ALA A 197 37.25 15.59 -14.88
C ALA A 197 36.25 15.63 -16.04
N GLU A 198 36.68 16.08 -17.23
CA GLU A 198 35.84 16.10 -18.43
C GLU A 198 35.42 14.70 -18.85
N THR A 199 36.34 13.73 -18.78
CA THR A 199 36.04 12.32 -19.04
C THR A 199 35.00 11.78 -18.06
N LEU A 200 35.11 12.13 -16.78
CA LEU A 200 34.13 11.74 -15.76
C LEU A 200 32.76 12.38 -16.00
N LEU A 201 32.71 13.66 -16.36
CA LEU A 201 31.48 14.40 -16.68
C LEU A 201 30.77 13.88 -17.95
N ALA A 202 31.54 13.28 -18.87
CA ALA A 202 31.04 12.65 -20.09
C ALA A 202 30.64 11.17 -19.90
N SER A 203 30.91 10.57 -18.73
CA SER A 203 30.55 9.18 -18.44
C SER A 203 29.02 9.00 -18.36
N GLU A 204 28.50 7.91 -18.95
CA GLU A 204 27.06 7.59 -18.91
C GLU A 204 26.62 7.08 -17.53
N MET A 205 27.49 6.34 -16.83
CA MET A 205 27.23 5.79 -15.50
C MET A 205 28.41 6.03 -14.54
N PRO A 206 28.69 7.28 -14.17
CA PRO A 206 29.69 7.57 -13.15
C PRO A 206 29.23 7.07 -11.78
N THR A 207 30.18 6.97 -10.85
CA THR A 207 29.89 6.63 -9.46
C THR A 207 30.02 7.86 -8.56
N PRO A 208 29.26 7.94 -7.44
CA PRO A 208 29.41 9.00 -6.46
C PRO A 208 30.84 9.09 -5.91
N GLN A 209 31.52 7.95 -5.74
CA GLN A 209 32.91 7.89 -5.29
C GLN A 209 33.86 8.57 -6.29
N ALA A 210 33.71 8.30 -7.59
CA ALA A 210 34.54 8.93 -8.61
C ALA A 210 34.37 10.46 -8.62
N PHE A 211 33.15 10.95 -8.42
CA PHE A 211 32.87 12.39 -8.26
C PHE A 211 33.55 12.97 -7.01
N ALA A 212 33.44 12.30 -5.87
CA ALA A 212 34.06 12.73 -4.62
C ALA A 212 35.60 12.77 -4.71
N GLU A 213 36.22 11.74 -5.29
CA GLU A 213 37.66 11.67 -5.49
C GLU A 213 38.15 12.77 -6.45
N MET A 214 37.43 13.00 -7.55
CA MET A 214 37.80 14.06 -8.50
C MET A 214 37.68 15.45 -7.88
N LYS A 215 36.61 15.68 -7.09
CA LYS A 215 36.41 16.90 -6.31
C LYS A 215 37.57 17.15 -5.34
N GLU A 216 38.02 16.13 -4.62
CA GLU A 216 39.17 16.23 -3.72
C GLU A 216 40.47 16.60 -4.47
N LYS A 217 40.74 15.93 -5.61
CA LYS A 217 41.91 16.22 -6.45
C LYS A 217 41.91 17.65 -6.97
N LEU A 218 40.78 18.16 -7.46
CA LEU A 218 40.67 19.54 -7.94
C LEU A 218 40.84 20.55 -6.80
N ASN A 219 40.22 20.31 -5.64
CA ASN A 219 40.40 21.16 -4.45
C ASN A 219 41.87 21.22 -3.99
N LYS A 220 42.56 20.08 -3.97
CA LYS A 220 43.99 20.02 -3.61
C LYS A 220 44.85 20.82 -4.60
N LYS A 221 44.50 20.83 -5.89
CA LYS A 221 45.19 21.62 -6.92
C LYS A 221 44.91 23.13 -6.80
N LEU A 222 43.73 23.50 -6.30
CA LEU A 222 43.34 24.90 -6.08
C LEU A 222 43.88 25.51 -4.79
N ALA A 223 44.30 24.67 -3.83
CA ALA A 223 44.90 25.11 -2.58
C ALA A 223 46.15 25.97 -2.85
N PRO A 224 46.35 27.08 -2.12
CA PRO A 224 47.55 27.90 -2.30
C PRO A 224 48.79 27.04 -2.04
N ALA A 225 49.77 27.14 -2.94
CA ALA A 225 51.08 26.56 -2.68
C ALA A 225 51.63 27.23 -1.42
N GLU A 226 51.91 26.47 -0.37
CA GLU A 226 52.84 26.92 0.65
C GLU A 226 54.19 27.13 -0.05
N GLU A 227 54.42 28.35 -0.52
CA GLU A 227 55.72 28.77 -1.04
C GLU A 227 56.71 28.76 0.12
N SER A 228 57.37 27.62 0.31
CA SER A 228 58.67 27.55 0.96
C SER A 228 59.68 28.28 0.06
N HIS A 229 59.72 29.61 0.15
CA HIS A 229 60.82 30.42 -0.38
C HIS A 229 62.04 30.26 0.53
N HIS A 230 62.72 29.11 0.46
CA HIS A 230 64.13 29.07 0.86
C HIS A 230 64.98 29.41 -0.37
N VAL A 231 65.17 30.71 -0.60
CA VAL A 231 66.23 31.20 -1.49
C VAL A 231 67.56 31.03 -0.76
N GLY A 232 68.27 29.94 -1.07
CA GLY A 232 69.66 29.74 -0.66
C GLY A 232 70.57 30.76 -1.37
N SER A 233 70.98 31.78 -0.65
CA SER A 233 72.10 32.67 -1.02
C SER A 233 73.40 31.87 -1.03
N MET A 234 74.16 31.94 -2.14
CA MET A 234 75.55 31.47 -2.22
C MET A 234 76.49 32.68 -2.06
N ASP A 235 76.53 33.29 -0.88
CA ASP A 235 77.52 34.33 -0.52
C ASP A 235 78.39 33.83 0.65
N PRO A 236 79.72 33.66 0.48
CA PRO A 236 80.59 33.06 1.50
C PRO A 236 80.93 33.98 2.69
N ASN A 237 80.30 35.15 2.84
CA ASN A 237 80.53 36.08 3.95
C ASN A 237 79.27 36.74 4.53
N GLU A 238 78.11 36.09 4.49
CA GLU A 238 76.90 36.63 5.12
C GLU A 238 76.74 36.13 6.56
N VAL A 239 76.75 37.06 7.52
CA VAL A 239 76.51 36.80 8.94
C VAL A 239 75.07 36.27 9.11
N ALA A 240 74.92 35.18 9.87
CA ALA A 240 73.67 34.47 10.08
C ALA A 240 72.47 35.44 10.31
N PRO A 241 71.35 35.28 9.58
CA PRO A 241 70.18 36.10 9.83
C PRO A 241 69.61 35.73 11.20
N THR A 242 69.37 36.74 12.04
CA THR A 242 68.50 36.59 13.19
C THR A 242 67.11 36.27 12.65
N VAL A 243 66.67 35.03 12.82
CA VAL A 243 65.29 34.61 12.54
C VAL A 243 64.40 35.40 13.49
N GLU A 244 63.78 36.48 13.01
CA GLU A 244 62.58 37.00 13.67
C GLU A 244 61.52 35.92 13.54
N ALA A 245 61.27 35.23 14.65
CA ALA A 245 60.24 34.21 14.75
C ALA A 245 58.89 34.87 14.47
N LEU A 246 58.39 34.67 13.25
CA LEU A 246 57.04 35.05 12.87
C LEU A 246 56.05 34.29 13.77
N PRO A 247 54.97 34.95 14.22
CA PRO A 247 54.01 34.33 15.10
C PRO A 247 53.27 33.17 14.39
N GLU A 248 53.12 32.05 15.07
CA GLU A 248 52.49 30.83 14.55
C GLU A 248 50.97 30.91 14.73
N LEU A 249 50.21 30.66 13.66
CA LEU A 249 48.74 30.62 13.72
C LEU A 249 48.27 29.20 14.05
N VAL A 250 47.78 29.00 15.27
CA VAL A 250 47.23 27.74 15.77
C VAL A 250 45.72 27.74 15.60
N VAL A 251 45.16 26.64 15.09
CA VAL A 251 43.72 26.43 14.93
C VAL A 251 43.20 25.47 15.99
N GLU A 252 42.27 25.93 16.83
CA GLU A 252 41.62 25.11 17.85
C GLU A 252 40.13 24.94 17.54
N THR A 253 39.64 23.70 17.58
CA THR A 253 38.23 23.37 17.36
C THR A 253 37.51 23.20 18.68
N GLU A 254 36.42 23.94 18.88
CA GLU A 254 35.52 23.81 20.03
C GLU A 254 34.13 23.35 19.58
N THR A 255 33.57 22.37 20.29
CA THR A 255 32.23 21.83 20.03
C THR A 255 31.18 22.62 20.82
N THR A 256 30.15 23.11 20.14
CA THR A 256 29.04 23.82 20.76
C THR A 256 27.86 22.88 20.95
N ALA A 257 27.43 22.68 22.20
CA ALA A 257 26.28 21.84 22.52
C ALA A 257 24.97 22.39 21.90
N PHE A 258 24.06 21.50 21.54
CA PHE A 258 22.73 21.89 21.05
C PHE A 258 21.73 22.12 22.18
N GLU A 259 20.72 22.94 21.93
CA GLU A 259 19.63 23.19 22.87
C GLU A 259 18.52 22.13 22.73
N ARG A 260 17.85 21.80 23.84
CA ARG A 260 16.67 20.91 23.84
C ARG A 260 15.39 21.69 24.05
N GLN A 261 14.43 21.51 23.15
CA GLN A 261 13.13 22.18 23.18
C GLN A 261 12.00 21.14 23.25
N GLU A 262 11.10 21.31 24.21
CA GLU A 262 9.89 20.49 24.33
C GLU A 262 8.68 21.23 23.74
N ARG A 263 7.94 20.57 22.84
CA ARG A 263 6.73 21.12 22.21
C ARG A 263 5.50 20.28 22.61
N PRO A 264 4.44 20.87 23.19
CA PRO A 264 3.24 20.10 23.49
C PRO A 264 2.52 19.65 22.21
N ASN A 265 2.13 18.37 22.15
CA ASN A 265 1.37 17.81 21.04
C ASN A 265 0.09 17.10 21.57
N ALA A 266 -1.07 17.57 21.10
CA ALA A 266 -2.39 17.06 21.49
C ALA A 266 -2.79 15.73 20.83
N GLU A 267 -2.00 15.24 19.88
CA GLU A 267 -2.23 13.93 19.24
C GLU A 267 -1.56 12.79 20.01
N LEU A 268 -0.48 13.07 20.74
CA LEU A 268 0.26 12.12 21.56
C LEU A 268 -0.34 11.99 22.96
N LEU A 269 -0.39 10.76 23.50
CA LEU A 269 -0.93 10.49 24.83
C LEU A 269 -0.08 11.13 25.93
N LYS A 270 -0.72 11.56 27.03
CA LYS A 270 -0.01 12.12 28.18
C LYS A 270 1.03 11.14 28.72
N GLY A 271 2.30 11.54 28.67
CA GLY A 271 3.45 10.70 29.04
C GLY A 271 4.23 10.12 27.85
N GLN A 272 3.67 10.15 26.63
CA GLN A 272 4.41 9.80 25.41
C GLN A 272 5.26 10.98 24.94
N ARG A 273 6.46 10.66 24.42
CA ARG A 273 7.40 11.62 23.85
C ARG A 273 7.85 11.16 22.47
N ARG A 274 7.98 12.09 21.53
CA ARG A 274 8.49 11.81 20.18
C ARG A 274 9.49 12.89 19.78
N VAL A 275 10.74 12.52 19.54
CA VAL A 275 11.72 13.42 18.92
C VAL A 275 11.32 13.63 17.47
N VAL A 276 11.06 14.88 17.09
CA VAL A 276 10.70 15.26 15.72
C VAL A 276 11.85 15.94 14.97
N GLN A 277 12.84 16.40 15.73
CA GLN A 277 14.10 16.92 15.19
C GLN A 277 15.21 16.53 16.15
N ALA A 278 16.19 15.75 15.69
CA ALA A 278 17.35 15.38 16.50
C ALA A 278 18.28 16.60 16.65
N GLY A 279 18.85 16.75 17.84
CA GLY A 279 19.85 17.79 18.09
C GLY A 279 21.17 17.47 17.41
N VAL A 280 21.81 18.50 16.86
CA VAL A 280 23.12 18.36 16.22
C VAL A 280 24.07 19.38 16.81
N GLU A 281 25.17 18.91 17.39
CA GLU A 281 26.21 19.79 17.94
C GLU A 281 26.84 20.65 16.85
N GLY A 282 27.06 21.92 17.19
CA GLY A 282 27.80 22.90 16.40
C GLY A 282 29.31 22.77 16.61
N GLN A 283 30.07 23.42 15.75
CA GLN A 283 31.53 23.48 15.82
C GLN A 283 32.01 24.87 15.44
N VAL A 284 32.89 25.43 16.25
CA VAL A 284 33.59 26.68 15.97
C VAL A 284 35.09 26.44 15.93
N ARG A 285 35.80 27.22 15.10
CA ARG A 285 37.26 27.24 15.04
C ARG A 285 37.77 28.57 15.54
N HIS A 286 38.72 28.52 16.46
CA HIS A 286 39.46 29.67 16.96
C HIS A 286 40.81 29.73 16.24
N PHE A 287 41.08 30.87 15.60
CA PHE A 287 42.38 31.17 15.01
C PHE A 287 43.18 31.98 16.01
N ILE A 288 44.21 31.36 16.58
CA ILE A 288 45.01 31.93 17.67
C ILE A 288 46.43 32.16 17.17
N GLU A 289 46.86 33.40 17.17
CA GLU A 289 48.23 33.77 16.85
C GLU A 289 49.09 33.65 18.13
N VAL A 290 50.17 32.87 18.05
CA VAL A 290 51.12 32.64 19.13
C VAL A 290 52.44 33.31 18.77
N ASP A 291 52.84 34.32 19.54
CA ASP A 291 54.11 35.00 19.30
C ASP A 291 55.31 34.18 19.78
N ALA A 292 56.52 34.64 19.43
CA ALA A 292 57.78 33.99 19.79
C ALA A 292 58.04 33.87 21.30
N GLN A 293 57.24 34.54 22.14
CA GLN A 293 57.29 34.48 23.61
C GLN A 293 56.21 33.54 24.19
N GLY A 294 55.41 32.89 23.33
CA GLY A 294 54.34 31.97 23.70
C GLY A 294 53.03 32.67 24.09
N LYS A 295 52.90 33.98 23.83
CA LYS A 295 51.68 34.73 24.14
C LYS A 295 50.63 34.46 23.08
N ARG A 296 49.45 34.02 23.51
CA ARG A 296 48.32 33.61 22.67
C ARG A 296 47.36 34.78 22.47
N THR A 297 47.09 35.13 21.23
CA THR A 297 46.15 36.21 20.86
C THR A 297 45.09 35.66 19.91
N LEU A 298 43.82 35.64 20.35
CA LEU A 298 42.70 35.23 19.51
C LEU A 298 42.49 36.25 18.39
N ARG A 299 42.55 35.81 17.13
CA ARG A 299 42.39 36.67 15.95
C ARG A 299 40.97 36.65 15.41
N SER A 300 40.39 35.47 15.26
CA SER A 300 39.04 35.32 14.77
C SER A 300 38.44 34.00 15.26
N THR A 301 37.11 33.99 15.33
CA THR A 301 36.33 32.78 15.56
C THR A 301 35.45 32.58 14.33
N GLU A 302 35.53 31.42 13.73
CA GLU A 302 34.71 31.02 12.57
C GLU A 302 33.74 29.93 13.00
N VAL A 303 32.46 30.09 12.65
CA VAL A 303 31.45 29.07 12.89
C VAL A 303 31.49 28.10 11.72
N VAL A 304 31.99 26.89 11.95
CA VAL A 304 32.11 25.83 10.93
C VAL A 304 30.80 25.09 10.77
N LYS A 305 30.07 24.93 11.87
CA LYS A 305 28.79 24.24 11.91
C LYS A 305 27.92 24.86 13.00
N GLU A 306 26.72 25.31 12.65
CA GLU A 306 25.76 25.79 13.65
C GLU A 306 25.15 24.62 14.41
N ALA A 307 24.90 24.83 15.70
CA ALA A 307 24.19 23.85 16.51
C ALA A 307 22.69 23.89 16.15
N ILE A 308 22.10 22.72 15.92
CA ILE A 308 20.67 22.57 15.64
C ILE A 308 19.98 22.02 16.87
N SER A 309 18.96 22.71 17.36
CA SER A 309 18.21 22.28 18.55
C SER A 309 17.46 20.97 18.34
N GLU A 310 17.41 20.15 19.39
CA GLU A 310 16.57 18.96 19.45
C GLU A 310 15.14 19.35 19.83
N ILE A 311 14.16 18.94 19.05
CA ILE A 311 12.75 19.19 19.32
C ILE A 311 12.07 17.87 19.69
N THR A 312 11.57 17.80 20.92
CA THR A 312 10.79 16.67 21.41
C THR A 312 9.34 17.08 21.60
N GLU A 313 8.43 16.40 20.93
CA GLU A 313 7.00 16.54 21.17
C GLU A 313 6.59 15.76 22.42
N VAL A 314 5.90 16.44 23.35
CA VAL A 314 5.37 15.84 24.58
C VAL A 314 3.85 15.74 24.49
N GLY A 315 3.32 14.53 24.70
CA GLY A 315 1.90 14.28 24.59
C GLY A 315 1.07 14.96 25.67
N THR A 316 -0.02 15.60 25.27
CA THR A 316 -1.00 16.23 26.17
C THR A 316 -2.37 15.56 26.13
N LYS A 317 -2.57 14.56 25.26
CA LYS A 317 -3.84 13.84 25.11
C LYS A 317 -4.09 12.92 26.31
N VAL A 318 -5.00 13.32 27.18
CA VAL A 318 -5.51 12.44 28.23
C VAL A 318 -6.65 11.61 27.67
N LEU A 319 -6.52 10.28 27.72
CA LEU A 319 -7.67 9.41 27.57
C LEU A 319 -8.47 9.53 28.87
N SER A 320 -9.72 9.96 28.77
CA SER A 320 -10.61 10.01 29.92
C SER A 320 -10.78 8.59 30.44
N SER A 321 -10.25 8.32 31.64
CA SER A 321 -10.51 7.08 32.37
C SER A 321 -11.89 7.16 33.00
N ASN A 322 -12.70 6.11 32.85
CA ASN A 322 -14.02 5.98 33.46
C ASN A 322 -13.96 5.41 34.90
N GLN A 323 -12.86 5.60 35.63
CA GLN A 323 -12.80 5.26 37.07
C GLN A 323 -12.94 6.52 37.93
N PRO A 324 -14.02 6.65 38.71
CA PRO A 324 -14.19 7.80 39.58
C PRO A 324 -13.34 7.62 40.85
N ALA A 325 -12.36 8.50 41.04
CA ALA A 325 -11.97 8.89 42.38
C ALA A 325 -12.98 9.95 42.83
N GLU A 326 -13.90 9.51 43.69
CA GLU A 326 -14.88 10.32 44.43
C GLU A 326 -16.01 11.00 43.64
N GLY A 327 -17.24 10.72 44.08
CA GLY A 327 -18.38 11.63 43.95
C GLY A 327 -19.32 11.32 42.79
N VAL A 328 -20.41 10.63 43.11
CA VAL A 328 -21.56 10.41 42.23
C VAL A 328 -22.07 11.75 41.69
N LYS A 329 -22.01 11.92 40.37
CA LYS A 329 -22.96 12.73 39.61
C LYS A 329 -23.30 11.94 38.36
N ASP A 330 -24.57 11.55 38.25
CA ASP A 330 -25.15 11.03 37.01
C ASP A 330 -24.85 12.01 35.88
N LEU A 331 -23.88 11.67 35.05
CA LEU A 331 -23.66 12.26 33.74
C LEU A 331 -24.07 11.19 32.74
N VAL A 332 -25.37 11.19 32.41
CA VAL A 332 -25.86 10.52 31.22
C VAL A 332 -25.27 11.30 30.05
N LEU A 333 -24.11 10.85 29.56
CA LEU A 333 -23.54 11.35 28.33
C LEU A 333 -24.31 10.68 27.19
N GLU A 334 -25.28 11.38 26.64
CA GLU A 334 -26.04 10.90 25.49
C GLU A 334 -25.13 10.96 24.24
N THR A 335 -24.30 9.94 24.06
CA THR A 335 -23.45 9.82 22.88
C THR A 335 -24.33 9.53 21.65
N PRO A 336 -24.26 10.34 20.58
CA PRO A 336 -25.02 10.09 19.38
C PRO A 336 -24.61 8.75 18.76
N LYS A 337 -25.60 7.98 18.30
CA LYS A 337 -25.40 6.65 17.72
C LYS A 337 -25.21 6.80 16.21
N LEU A 338 -24.16 6.17 15.66
CA LEU A 338 -23.99 6.09 14.21
C LEU A 338 -24.79 4.89 13.68
N GLU A 339 -25.74 5.15 12.79
CA GLU A 339 -26.52 4.15 12.06
C GLU A 339 -26.02 4.04 10.62
N VAL A 340 -26.02 2.82 10.10
CA VAL A 340 -25.56 2.51 8.74
C VAL A 340 -26.76 2.03 7.95
N GLU A 341 -27.04 2.69 6.82
CA GLU A 341 -28.15 2.36 5.92
C GLU A 341 -27.60 2.04 4.53
N GLU A 342 -28.10 0.98 3.90
CA GLU A 342 -27.74 0.61 2.54
C GLU A 342 -28.92 0.84 1.60
N ASP A 343 -28.70 1.63 0.56
CA ASP A 343 -29.70 1.98 -0.44
C ASP A 343 -29.26 1.52 -1.84
N THR A 344 -30.22 1.06 -2.63
CA THR A 344 -30.05 0.77 -4.06
C THR A 344 -30.26 2.01 -4.90
N VAL A 345 -29.38 2.26 -5.86
CA VAL A 345 -29.46 3.37 -6.82
C VAL A 345 -29.83 2.82 -8.19
N ALA A 346 -31.02 3.18 -8.69
CA ALA A 346 -31.52 2.74 -9.99
C ALA A 346 -30.65 3.28 -11.14
N PHE A 347 -30.51 2.48 -12.21
CA PHE A 347 -29.75 2.88 -13.40
C PHE A 347 -30.57 3.72 -14.37
N GLU A 348 -29.88 4.55 -15.16
CA GLU A 348 -30.48 5.35 -16.22
C GLU A 348 -30.60 4.54 -17.52
N ARG A 349 -31.66 4.76 -18.31
CA ARG A 349 -31.82 4.17 -19.65
C ARG A 349 -31.51 5.21 -20.72
N GLN A 350 -30.56 4.91 -21.59
CA GLN A 350 -30.09 5.78 -22.66
C GLN A 350 -30.35 5.13 -24.02
N GLU A 351 -31.02 5.85 -24.91
CA GLU A 351 -31.22 5.41 -26.30
C GLU A 351 -30.19 6.10 -27.22
N ARG A 352 -29.50 5.31 -28.05
CA ARG A 352 -28.49 5.79 -29.01
C ARG A 352 -28.93 5.49 -30.44
N PRO A 353 -29.02 6.48 -31.34
CA PRO A 353 -29.37 6.22 -32.74
C PRO A 353 -28.25 5.44 -33.44
N ASN A 354 -28.61 4.38 -34.17
CA ASN A 354 -27.70 3.57 -34.97
C ASN A 354 -28.20 3.48 -36.43
N ALA A 355 -27.40 3.99 -37.36
CA ALA A 355 -27.69 4.03 -38.79
C ALA A 355 -27.52 2.67 -39.50
N GLU A 356 -26.99 1.65 -38.82
CA GLU A 356 -26.86 0.29 -39.34
C GLU A 356 -28.12 -0.55 -39.07
N LEU A 357 -28.87 -0.21 -38.02
CA LEU A 357 -30.13 -0.86 -37.65
C LEU A 357 -31.30 -0.24 -38.42
N LEU A 358 -32.22 -1.10 -38.90
CA LEU A 358 -33.43 -0.67 -39.60
C LEU A 358 -34.39 0.07 -38.66
N LYS A 359 -35.15 1.04 -39.18
CA LYS A 359 -36.19 1.74 -38.42
C LYS A 359 -37.13 0.73 -37.75
N GLY A 360 -37.29 0.87 -36.43
CA GLY A 360 -38.10 -0.03 -35.60
C GLY A 360 -37.32 -1.16 -34.93
N GLN A 361 -36.07 -1.44 -35.33
CA GLN A 361 -35.21 -2.40 -34.63
C GLN A 361 -34.48 -1.73 -33.44
N ARG A 362 -34.35 -2.49 -32.35
CA ARG A 362 -33.67 -2.07 -31.13
C ARG A 362 -32.68 -3.13 -30.69
N ARG A 363 -31.50 -2.71 -30.22
CA ARG A 363 -30.48 -3.61 -29.67
C ARG A 363 -29.91 -3.05 -28.39
N VAL A 364 -30.09 -3.76 -27.27
CA VAL A 364 -29.39 -3.44 -26.02
C VAL A 364 -27.91 -3.77 -26.21
N VAL A 365 -27.05 -2.77 -26.10
CA VAL A 365 -25.59 -2.93 -26.21
C VAL A 365 -24.91 -2.93 -24.85
N GLN A 366 -25.57 -2.37 -23.83
CA GLN A 366 -25.14 -2.43 -22.45
C GLN A 366 -26.36 -2.59 -21.55
N ALA A 367 -26.40 -3.64 -20.74
CA ALA A 367 -27.46 -3.82 -19.75
C ALA A 367 -27.22 -2.88 -18.57
N GLY A 368 -28.29 -2.30 -18.03
CA GLY A 368 -28.19 -1.44 -16.85
C GLY A 368 -27.89 -2.25 -15.59
N VAL A 369 -27.08 -1.68 -14.71
CA VAL A 369 -26.72 -2.30 -13.43
C VAL A 369 -27.02 -1.31 -12.32
N GLU A 370 -27.92 -1.70 -11.41
CA GLU A 370 -28.21 -0.89 -10.22
C GLU A 370 -26.96 -0.77 -9.35
N GLY A 371 -26.72 0.47 -8.90
CA GLY A 371 -25.68 0.80 -7.94
C GLY A 371 -26.16 0.58 -6.50
N GLN A 372 -25.23 0.63 -5.56
CA GLN A 372 -25.49 0.51 -4.13
C GLN A 372 -24.64 1.53 -3.39
N VAL A 373 -25.25 2.20 -2.42
CA VAL A 373 -24.58 3.18 -1.56
C VAL A 373 -24.85 2.87 -0.09
N ARG A 374 -23.86 3.15 0.75
CA ARG A 374 -23.94 3.06 2.20
C ARG A 374 -23.92 4.46 2.78
N ARG A 375 -24.94 4.81 3.57
CA ARG A 375 -25.07 6.09 4.25
C ARG A 375 -24.74 5.93 5.73
N PHE A 376 -23.88 6.80 6.23
CA PHE A 376 -23.57 6.90 7.66
C PHE A 376 -24.39 8.04 8.25
N VAL A 377 -25.37 7.69 9.09
CA VAL A 377 -26.33 8.64 9.67
C VAL A 377 -26.12 8.70 11.17
N GLU A 378 -25.74 9.86 11.68
CA GLU A 378 -25.64 10.10 13.10
C GLU A 378 -27.01 10.44 13.67
N VAL A 379 -27.46 9.69 14.67
CA VAL A 379 -28.71 9.92 15.39
C VAL A 379 -28.38 10.46 16.78
N ASP A 380 -28.77 11.70 17.03
CA ASP A 380 -28.60 12.30 18.35
C ASP A 380 -29.62 11.77 19.38
N ALA A 381 -29.44 12.16 20.63
CA ALA A 381 -30.26 11.73 21.75
C ALA A 381 -31.74 12.13 21.64
N GLN A 382 -32.06 13.11 20.80
CA GLN A 382 -33.41 13.59 20.52
C GLN A 382 -34.03 12.87 19.32
N GLY A 383 -33.31 11.91 18.72
CA GLY A 383 -33.73 11.15 17.55
C GLY A 383 -33.55 11.90 16.22
N LYS A 384 -32.82 13.02 16.22
CA LYS A 384 -32.58 13.78 14.98
C LYS A 384 -31.46 13.10 14.19
N ARG A 385 -31.76 12.84 12.92
CA ARG A 385 -30.89 12.12 11.97
C ARG A 385 -30.07 13.11 11.15
N THR A 386 -28.75 12.97 11.16
CA THR A 386 -27.81 13.81 10.40
C THR A 386 -26.92 12.93 9.52
N LEU A 387 -27.03 13.06 8.19
CA LEU A 387 -26.17 12.35 7.25
C LEU A 387 -24.73 12.87 7.34
N ARG A 388 -23.77 11.99 7.65
CA ARG A 388 -22.34 12.34 7.79
C ARG A 388 -21.56 12.08 6.52
N SER A 389 -21.79 10.95 5.88
CA SER A 389 -21.12 10.56 4.64
C SER A 389 -21.93 9.52 3.88
N THR A 390 -21.71 9.48 2.58
CA THR A 390 -22.24 8.45 1.69
C THR A 390 -21.06 7.81 0.97
N GLU A 391 -20.97 6.49 1.07
CA GLU A 391 -19.96 5.67 0.42
C GLU A 391 -20.62 4.88 -0.72
N VAL A 392 -19.97 4.78 -1.87
CA VAL A 392 -20.48 4.02 -3.01
C VAL A 392 -19.91 2.60 -2.94
N LEU A 393 -20.77 1.61 -2.69
CA LEU A 393 -20.41 0.19 -2.63
C LEU A 393 -20.37 -0.43 -4.04
N LYS A 394 -21.27 0.03 -4.92
CA LYS A 394 -21.38 -0.44 -6.30
C LYS A 394 -21.79 0.72 -7.19
N GLU A 395 -20.98 1.00 -8.21
CA GLU A 395 -21.30 2.04 -9.18
C GLU A 395 -22.50 1.64 -10.04
N VAL A 396 -23.36 2.62 -10.32
CA VAL A 396 -24.52 2.44 -11.20
C VAL A 396 -24.07 2.56 -12.65
N LEU A 397 -24.44 1.58 -13.49
CA LEU A 397 -24.13 1.60 -14.92
C LEU A 397 -25.42 1.77 -15.73
N PRO A 398 -25.48 2.72 -16.69
CA PRO A 398 -26.68 2.94 -17.49
C PRO A 398 -26.93 1.78 -18.47
N GLU A 399 -28.20 1.54 -18.77
CA GLU A 399 -28.61 0.67 -19.86
C GLU A 399 -28.56 1.46 -21.17
N ILE A 400 -27.83 0.96 -22.17
CA ILE A 400 -27.71 1.61 -23.46
C ILE A 400 -28.39 0.75 -24.52
N THR A 401 -29.42 1.30 -25.15
CA THR A 401 -30.16 0.68 -26.25
C THR A 401 -29.94 1.43 -27.54
N GLU A 402 -29.47 0.75 -28.57
CA GLU A 402 -29.37 1.31 -29.91
C GLU A 402 -30.71 1.24 -30.63
N VAL A 403 -31.15 2.35 -31.23
CA VAL A 403 -32.40 2.46 -32.01
C VAL A 403 -32.08 2.70 -33.48
N GLY A 404 -32.64 1.87 -34.36
CA GLY A 404 -32.36 1.92 -35.79
C GLY A 404 -32.94 3.14 -36.50
N THR A 405 -32.12 3.79 -37.33
CA THR A 405 -32.51 4.97 -38.13
C THR A 405 -32.48 4.72 -39.64
N LYS A 406 -32.10 3.52 -40.09
CA LYS A 406 -31.99 3.16 -41.51
C LYS A 406 -33.37 2.92 -42.13
N GLU A 407 -33.72 3.68 -43.17
CA GLU A 407 -34.97 3.49 -43.92
C GLU A 407 -34.85 2.34 -44.93
N GLU A 408 -35.89 1.52 -45.05
CA GLU A 408 -35.99 0.49 -46.10
C GLU A 408 -36.36 1.15 -47.44
N GLN A 409 -35.53 0.94 -48.45
CA GLN A 409 -35.87 1.28 -49.83
C GLN A 409 -36.84 0.22 -50.38
N ILE A 410 -38.11 0.57 -50.44
CA ILE A 410 -39.15 -0.25 -51.07
C ILE A 410 -38.91 -0.25 -52.58
N THR A 411 -38.30 -1.31 -53.11
CA THR A 411 -38.30 -1.57 -54.54
C THR A 411 -39.57 -2.36 -54.86
N GLN A 412 -40.52 -1.69 -55.52
CA GLN A 412 -41.71 -2.30 -56.08
C GLN A 412 -41.31 -3.33 -57.14
N THR A 413 -41.78 -4.57 -57.03
CA THR A 413 -41.97 -5.44 -58.20
C THR A 413 -43.20 -6.30 -57.97
N MET A 414 -44.12 -6.15 -58.91
CA MET A 414 -45.41 -6.79 -58.97
C MET A 414 -45.29 -8.30 -59.22
N GLU A 415 -46.35 -8.98 -58.82
CA GLU A 415 -47.15 -9.90 -59.65
C GLU A 415 -47.18 -11.41 -59.34
N GLN A 416 -48.43 -11.87 -59.22
CA GLN A 416 -49.02 -13.17 -59.57
C GLN A 416 -49.19 -14.27 -58.50
N THR A 417 -50.37 -14.22 -57.87
CA THR A 417 -51.20 -15.39 -57.51
C THR A 417 -51.63 -16.18 -58.77
N PRO A 418 -51.95 -17.49 -58.68
CA PRO A 418 -53.32 -17.87 -58.30
C PRO A 418 -53.50 -19.18 -57.50
N LEU A 419 -54.41 -19.07 -56.53
CA LEU A 419 -55.57 -19.95 -56.23
C LEU A 419 -55.38 -21.47 -56.08
N ALA A 420 -55.59 -21.96 -54.85
CA ALA A 420 -56.41 -23.13 -54.56
C ALA A 420 -57.17 -22.94 -53.23
N VAL A 421 -58.44 -23.37 -53.23
CA VAL A 421 -59.53 -23.01 -52.29
C VAL A 421 -59.81 -24.13 -51.26
N SER A 422 -60.38 -23.71 -50.11
CA SER A 422 -61.07 -24.48 -49.05
C SER A 422 -60.16 -25.27 -48.09
N ALA A 423 -60.30 -25.21 -46.77
CA ALA A 423 -61.52 -25.12 -45.95
C ALA A 423 -61.26 -24.53 -44.53
N LYS A 424 -62.37 -24.30 -43.84
CA LYS A 424 -62.61 -23.53 -42.60
C LYS A 424 -62.28 -24.31 -41.31
N GLY A 425 -61.83 -23.60 -40.27
CA GLY A 425 -61.70 -24.06 -38.86
C GLY A 425 -60.52 -23.35 -38.19
N GLU A 426 -60.68 -22.12 -37.71
CA GLU A 426 -61.13 -21.75 -36.35
C GLU A 426 -60.02 -21.93 -35.28
N GLU A 427 -59.80 -20.82 -34.57
CA GLU A 427 -58.69 -20.48 -33.67
C GLU A 427 -58.50 -21.45 -32.50
N ALA A 428 -57.25 -21.62 -32.06
CA ALA A 428 -56.74 -20.94 -30.86
C ALA A 428 -55.41 -21.58 -30.41
N SER A 429 -54.40 -20.73 -30.35
CA SER A 429 -53.01 -21.02 -30.03
C SER A 429 -52.75 -21.13 -28.54
N LYS A 430 -51.97 -22.13 -28.12
CA LYS A 430 -50.80 -22.01 -27.22
C LYS A 430 -50.30 -23.40 -26.85
N GLU A 431 -49.09 -23.75 -27.29
CA GLU A 431 -48.04 -24.30 -26.43
C GLU A 431 -46.69 -24.39 -27.16
N LEU A 432 -45.63 -24.41 -26.34
CA LEU A 432 -44.20 -24.27 -26.61
C LEU A 432 -43.65 -25.25 -27.67
N PRO A 433 -42.38 -25.07 -28.09
CA PRO A 433 -41.49 -26.20 -27.84
C PRO A 433 -40.10 -25.85 -27.32
N ASN A 434 -39.66 -26.78 -26.49
CA ASN A 434 -38.31 -26.97 -25.97
C ASN A 434 -37.48 -27.84 -26.95
N THR A 435 -36.17 -27.69 -26.83
CA THR A 435 -35.04 -28.57 -27.23
C THR A 435 -34.80 -28.93 -28.70
N GLY A 436 -33.51 -28.89 -29.08
CA GLY A 436 -32.91 -30.09 -29.67
C GLY A 436 -31.77 -29.90 -30.70
N ALA A 437 -30.54 -29.88 -30.18
CA ALA A 437 -29.36 -30.63 -30.68
C ALA A 437 -28.73 -30.37 -32.07
N THR A 438 -27.40 -30.16 -32.07
CA THR A 438 -26.31 -31.06 -32.56
C THR A 438 -25.04 -30.22 -32.87
N ARG A 439 -23.88 -30.49 -32.23
CA ARG A 439 -22.70 -31.26 -32.70
C ARG A 439 -22.11 -30.74 -34.03
N ASP A 440 -20.82 -30.59 -34.28
CA ASP A 440 -19.57 -31.00 -33.64
C ASP A 440 -18.39 -30.28 -34.33
N ALA A 441 -17.28 -30.15 -33.58
CA ALA A 441 -15.87 -30.35 -33.99
C ALA A 441 -15.13 -29.48 -35.04
N SER A 442 -13.88 -29.18 -34.66
CA SER A 442 -12.68 -28.98 -35.51
C SER A 442 -12.50 -27.57 -36.10
N LEU A 443 -11.33 -26.95 -36.25
CA LEU A 443 -9.91 -27.19 -35.96
C LEU A 443 -9.18 -25.95 -36.54
N VAL A 444 -8.03 -25.54 -35.97
CA VAL A 444 -6.92 -24.79 -36.64
C VAL A 444 -7.21 -23.31 -36.99
N ALA A 445 -6.30 -22.33 -36.96
CA ALA A 445 -5.03 -22.02 -36.32
C ALA A 445 -4.66 -20.59 -36.79
N LEU A 446 -3.74 -19.95 -36.07
CA LEU A 446 -2.79 -18.90 -36.52
C LEU A 446 -3.31 -17.51 -36.95
N GLY A 447 -2.72 -16.48 -36.33
CA GLY A 447 -2.55 -15.16 -36.97
C GLY A 447 -2.34 -13.98 -36.04
N LEU A 448 -1.11 -13.79 -35.55
CA LEU A 448 -0.63 -12.51 -34.99
C LEU A 448 -0.52 -11.44 -36.09
N LEU A 449 -1.00 -10.22 -35.82
CA LEU A 449 -0.41 -8.98 -36.36
C LEU A 449 -0.97 -7.75 -35.62
N GLY A 450 -0.07 -7.00 -34.96
CA GLY A 450 -0.38 -5.73 -34.31
C GLY A 450 -0.34 -4.54 -35.27
N VAL A 451 -1.00 -3.44 -34.90
CA VAL A 451 -0.72 -2.09 -35.40
C VAL A 451 -0.93 -1.09 -34.26
N MET A 452 0.12 -0.32 -34.01
CA MET A 452 0.18 0.85 -33.14
C MET A 452 -0.82 1.94 -33.55
N SER A 453 -1.35 2.72 -32.60
CA SER A 453 -1.59 4.15 -32.85
C SER A 453 -1.76 4.94 -31.55
N SER A 454 -0.79 5.84 -31.39
CA SER A 454 -0.73 7.05 -30.57
C SER A 454 -1.96 7.94 -30.63
N TYR A 455 -2.39 8.48 -29.48
CA TYR A 455 -2.96 9.82 -29.29
C TYR A 455 -2.72 10.17 -27.80
N GLY A 456 -2.11 11.27 -27.38
CA GLY A 456 -1.97 12.58 -28.00
C GLY A 456 -2.35 13.61 -26.93
N LEU A 457 -1.35 14.10 -26.20
CA LEU A 457 -1.41 15.23 -25.27
C LEU A 457 -2.11 16.44 -25.92
N LEU A 458 -3.06 17.07 -25.21
CA LEU A 458 -3.43 18.46 -25.46
C LEU A 458 -3.37 19.26 -24.16
N ALA A 459 -2.30 20.04 -24.05
CA ALA A 459 -2.12 21.12 -23.11
C ALA A 459 -3.19 22.20 -23.34
N ARG A 460 -3.85 22.65 -22.27
CA ARG A 460 -4.67 23.87 -22.28
C ARG A 460 -3.85 25.01 -21.70
N LYS A 461 -3.40 25.89 -22.60
CA LYS A 461 -2.70 27.14 -22.30
C LYS A 461 -3.69 28.24 -21.92
N LYS A 462 -3.28 28.98 -20.90
CA LYS A 462 -3.77 30.23 -20.30
C LYS A 462 -4.04 31.37 -21.32
N ARG A 463 -5.09 32.16 -21.05
CA ARG A 463 -5.31 33.59 -21.38
C ARG A 463 -6.11 34.14 -20.18
N GLU A 464 -5.60 35.02 -19.32
CA GLU A 464 -5.60 36.50 -19.47
C GLU A 464 -6.93 37.01 -20.06
N ASP A 465 -7.85 37.41 -19.19
CA ASP A 465 -7.95 38.80 -18.69
C ASP A 465 -8.27 38.80 -17.18
#